data_AF-A0A7C6ZXZ2-F1
#
_entry.id   AF-A0A7C6ZXZ2-F1
#
_cell.length_a   1.000
_cell.length_b   1.000
_cell.length_c   1.000
_cell.angle_alpha   90.00
_cell.angle_beta   90.00
_cell.angle_gamma   90.00
#
_symmetry.space_group_name_H-M   'P 1'
#
loop_
_entity.id
_entity.type
_entity.pdbx_description
1 polymer ?
#
loop_
_entity_poly.entity_id
_entity_poly.type
_entity_poly.pdbx_seq_one_letter_code
_entity_poly.pdbx_strand_id
1 'polypeptide(L)' 'MEELMSLPYIGEVKAKAIIEYREKNGPFKSVEELINIKGIGEKTLERIRPLVTV' A
#
# COMPACT_ATOMS: atom_id res chain seq x y z
N MET A 1 0.68 -11.47 6.71
CA MET A 1 1.70 -10.40 6.82
C MET A 1 2.81 -10.52 5.78
N GLU A 2 3.00 -11.68 5.13
CA GLU A 2 4.12 -11.90 4.19
C GLU A 2 3.91 -11.38 2.76
N GLU A 3 2.68 -11.19 2.27
CA GLU A 3 2.45 -10.83 0.86
C GLU A 3 2.74 -9.35 0.53
N LEU A 4 2.60 -8.42 1.48
CA LEU A 4 2.82 -6.98 1.22
C LEU A 4 4.31 -6.57 1.28
N MET A 5 5.16 -7.34 1.97
CA MET A 5 6.60 -7.03 2.10
C MET A 5 7.43 -7.47 0.89
N SER A 6 6.88 -8.27 -0.02
CA SER A 6 7.57 -8.69 -1.25
C SER A 6 7.41 -7.68 -2.41
N LEU A 7 6.70 -6.57 -2.18
CA LEU A 7 6.51 -5.55 -3.20
C LEU A 7 7.80 -4.72 -3.34
N PRO A 8 8.49 -4.76 -4.50
CA PRO A 8 9.55 -3.81 -4.78
C PRO A 8 9.00 -2.39 -4.59
N TYR A 9 9.81 -1.49 -4.01
CA TYR A 9 9.45 -0.09 -3.71
C TYR A 9 8.54 0.15 -2.48
N ILE A 10 8.17 -0.90 -1.75
CA ILE A 10 7.53 -0.83 -0.42
C ILE A 10 8.57 -1.22 0.64
N GLY A 11 9.21 -0.24 1.28
CA GLY A 11 10.05 -0.48 2.46
C GLY A 11 9.22 -0.59 3.74
N GLU A 12 9.86 -0.90 4.88
CA GLU A 12 9.20 -1.06 6.19
C GLU A 12 8.25 0.09 6.54
N VAL A 13 8.65 1.34 6.28
CA VAL A 13 7.84 2.53 6.60
C VAL A 13 6.51 2.52 5.84
N LYS A 14 6.54 2.19 4.54
CA LYS A 14 5.33 2.13 3.71
C LYS A 14 4.48 0.93 4.08
N ALA A 15 5.10 -0.22 4.35
CA ALA A 15 4.39 -1.41 4.81
C ALA A 15 3.63 -1.14 6.11
N LYS A 16 4.27 -0.51 7.10
CA LYS A 16 3.61 -0.08 8.34
C LYS A 16 2.47 0.89 8.07
N ALA A 17 2.67 1.88 7.21
CA ALA A 17 1.64 2.85 6.88
C ALA A 17 0.43 2.22 6.16
N ILE A 18 0.62 1.20 5.33
CA ILE A 18 -0.46 0.40 4.72
C ILE A 18 -1.27 -0.34 5.79
N ILE A 19 -0.59 -0.97 6.75
CA ILE A 19 -1.25 -1.68 7.85
C ILE A 19 -2.04 -0.69 8.72
N GLU A 20 -1.41 0.41 9.15
CA GLU A 20 -2.08 1.44 9.95
C GLU A 20 -3.29 2.04 9.23
N TYR A 21 -3.17 2.31 7.93
CA TYR A 21 -4.29 2.81 7.14
C TYR A 21 -5.45 1.80 7.14
N ARG A 22 -5.15 0.51 6.92
CA ARG A 22 -6.16 -0.56 6.92
C ARG A 22 -6.81 -0.74 8.30
N GLU A 23 -6.05 -0.62 9.38
CA GLU A 23 -6.60 -0.73 10.73
C GLU A 23 -7.50 0.45 11.08
N LYS A 24 -7.15 1.66 10.64
CA LYS A 24 -7.94 2.87 10.94
C LYS A 24 -9.15 3.05 10.03
N ASN A 25 -9.02 2.74 8.74
CA ASN A 25 -10.06 3.01 7.74
C ASN A 25 -10.84 1.75 7.35
N GLY A 26 -10.37 0.57 7.77
CA GLY A 26 -10.91 -0.71 7.34
C GLY A 26 -10.25 -1.26 6.07
N PRO A 27 -10.80 -2.33 5.48
CA PRO A 27 -10.27 -2.90 4.26
C PRO A 27 -10.26 -1.90 3.10
N PHE A 28 -9.21 -1.96 2.27
CA PHE A 28 -9.10 -1.14 1.06
C PHE A 28 -10.24 -1.45 0.11
N LYS A 29 -10.94 -0.41 -0.38
CA LYS A 29 -12.01 -0.58 -1.38
C LYS A 29 -11.47 -0.57 -2.81
N SER A 30 -10.34 0.10 -3.02
CA SER A 30 -9.64 0.12 -4.29
C SER A 30 -8.14 0.25 -4.05
N VAL A 31 -7.36 -0.17 -5.05
CA VAL A 31 -5.90 0.00 -5.03
C VAL A 31 -5.51 1.48 -4.96
N GLU A 32 -6.37 2.37 -5.46
CA GLU A 32 -6.14 3.82 -5.48
C GLU A 32 -6.13 4.41 -4.07
N GLU A 33 -6.79 3.79 -3.09
CA GLU A 33 -6.74 4.25 -1.69
C GLU A 33 -5.33 4.20 -1.10
N LEU A 34 -4.43 3.41 -1.68
CA LEU A 34 -3.02 3.40 -1.28
C LEU A 34 -2.34 4.76 -1.49
N ILE A 35 -2.84 5.64 -2.37
CA ILE A 35 -2.30 6.99 -2.55
C ILE A 35 -2.52 7.90 -1.33
N ASN A 36 -3.51 7.56 -0.48
CA ASN A 36 -3.77 8.30 0.75
C ASN A 36 -2.74 7.98 1.83
N ILE A 37 -1.87 6.99 1.60
CA ILE A 37 -0.84 6.57 2.54
C ILE A 37 0.38 7.45 2.37
N LYS A 38 0.80 8.08 3.46
CA LYS A 38 2.00 8.94 3.48
C LYS A 38 3.23 8.14 3.03
N GLY A 39 3.84 8.59 1.93
CA GLY A 39 5.00 7.93 1.31
C GLY A 39 4.68 7.08 0.08
N ILE A 40 3.40 6.90 -0.26
CA ILE A 40 2.96 6.32 -1.54
C ILE A 40 2.45 7.47 -2.43
N GLY A 41 3.30 7.93 -3.34
CA GLY A 41 2.89 8.85 -4.41
C GLY A 41 2.46 8.10 -5.66
N GLU A 42 1.93 8.81 -6.66
CA GLU A 42 1.45 8.26 -7.94
C GLU A 42 2.45 7.28 -8.59
N LYS A 43 3.73 7.65 -8.68
CA LYS A 43 4.79 6.78 -9.24
C LYS A 43 4.99 5.48 -8.48
N THR A 44 4.80 5.50 -7.16
CA THR A 44 4.85 4.27 -6.36
C THR A 44 3.59 3.47 -6.61
N LEU A 45 2.43 4.12 -6.61
CA LEU A 45 1.13 3.50 -6.87
C LEU A 45 1.12 2.79 -8.23
N GLU A 46 1.55 3.43 -9.32
CA GLU A 46 1.60 2.81 -10.64
C GLU A 46 2.45 1.54 -10.69
N ARG A 47 3.56 1.50 -9.93
CA ARG A 47 4.46 0.34 -9.86
C ARG A 47 3.90 -0.80 -9.04
N ILE A 48 3.17 -0.49 -7.96
CA ILE A 48 2.59 -1.51 -7.07
C ILE A 48 1.20 -1.95 -7.54
N ARG A 49 0.46 -1.12 -8.29
CA ARG A 49 -0.89 -1.41 -8.79
C ARG A 49 -1.01 -2.76 -9.50
N PRO A 50 -0.09 -3.17 -10.39
CA PRO A 50 -0.16 -4.50 -11.01
C PRO A 50 0.26 -5.65 -10.08
N LEU A 51 0.83 -5.35 -8.91
CA LEU A 51 1.35 -6.31 -7.95
C LEU A 51 0.43 -6.55 -6.75
N VAL A 52 -0.65 -5.76 -6.63
CA VAL A 52 -1.60 -5.85 -5.52
C VAL A 52 -3.02 -6.01 -6.06
N THR A 53 -3.82 -6.75 -5.32
CA THR A 53 -5.28 -6.85 -5.51
C THR A 53 -5.96 -6.46 -4.21
N VAL A 54 -7.15 -5.87 -4.31
CA VAL A 54 -8.04 -5.60 -3.17
C VAL A 54 -9.09 -6.67 -3.03
#